data_AF-A0A0E0G6S3-F1
#
_entry.id   AF-A0A0E0G6S3-F1
#
_cell.length_a   1.000
_cell.length_b   1.000
_cell.length_c   1.000
_cell.angle_alpha   90.00
_cell.angle_beta   90.00
_cell.angle_gamma   90.00
#
_symmetry.space_group_name_H-M   'P 1'
#
loop_
_entity.id
_entity.type
_entity.pdbx_description
1 polymer ?
#
loop_
_entity_poly.entity_id
_entity_poly.type
_entity_poly.pdbx_seq_one_letter_code
_entity_poly.pdbx_strand_id
1 'polypeptide(L)'
;MLDMGKFQGREAVKNKDYRGAMHIYTKAIALNTRDASLFSNRSLCWLKLGEGEKALIDAEACRMMQPNWPEACYRQGAALMLLKDYKKACNSFLDGLKLEPENIEMKNALSEALQALKMSDSVDMEPLD
;
A
#
# COMPACT_ATOMS: atom_id res chain seq x y z
N MET A 1 21.45 -9.88 11.66
CA MET A 1 21.51 -8.99 10.47
C MET A 1 20.12 -8.61 9.98
N LEU A 2 19.20 -9.56 9.79
CA LEU A 2 17.82 -9.28 9.36
C LEU A 2 17.05 -8.35 10.32
N ASP A 3 17.10 -8.62 11.62
CA ASP A 3 16.39 -7.81 12.63
C ASP A 3 16.94 -6.38 12.74
N MET A 4 18.25 -6.21 12.52
CA MET A 4 18.88 -4.91 12.44
C MET A 4 18.37 -4.12 11.23
N GLY A 5 18.27 -4.75 10.06
CA GLY A 5 17.70 -4.11 8.86
C GLY A 5 16.25 -3.70 9.05
N LYS A 6 15.43 -4.53 9.71
CA LYS A 6 14.05 -4.18 10.07
C LYS A 6 13.98 -2.95 10.98
N PHE A 7 14.80 -2.93 12.03
CA PHE A 7 14.84 -1.83 12.97
C PHE A 7 15.28 -0.53 12.31
N GLN A 8 16.40 -0.56 11.59
CA GLN A 8 16.93 0.61 10.86
C GLN A 8 15.95 1.13 9.82
N GLY A 9 15.27 0.23 9.10
CA GLY A 9 14.24 0.62 8.13
C GLY A 9 13.09 1.37 8.81
N ARG A 10 12.61 0.90 9.96
CA ARG A 10 11.53 1.57 10.72
C ARG A 10 11.96 2.93 11.24
N GLU A 11 13.20 3.05 11.74
CA GLU A 11 13.74 4.33 12.21
C GLU A 11 13.88 5.34 11.06
N ALA A 12 14.32 4.89 9.88
CA ALA A 12 14.36 5.74 8.70
C ALA A 12 12.96 6.21 8.27
N VAL A 13 11.94 5.32 8.28
CA VAL A 13 10.54 5.70 8.03
C VAL A 13 10.04 6.74 9.04
N LYS A 14 10.36 6.56 10.34
CA LYS A 14 10.00 7.50 11.41
C LYS A 14 10.62 8.88 11.19
N ASN A 15 11.85 8.91 10.67
CA ASN A 15 12.56 10.13 10.29
C ASN A 15 12.14 10.69 8.92
N LYS A 16 11.13 10.09 8.28
CA LYS A 16 10.64 10.43 6.92
C LYS A 16 11.70 10.27 5.82
N ASP A 17 12.79 9.55 6.10
CA ASP A 17 13.76 9.14 5.08
C ASP A 17 13.26 7.89 4.35
N TYR A 18 12.27 8.08 3.48
CA TYR A 18 11.64 6.99 2.75
C TYR A 18 12.58 6.36 1.72
N ARG A 19 13.51 7.13 1.15
CA ARG A 19 14.50 6.61 0.20
C ARG A 19 15.54 5.74 0.91
N GLY A 20 16.08 6.20 2.04
CA GLY A 20 16.98 5.40 2.87
C GLY A 20 16.30 4.15 3.41
N ALA A 21 15.07 4.28 3.94
CA ALA A 21 14.28 3.14 4.39
C ALA A 21 14.05 2.10 3.29
N MET A 22 13.69 2.52 2.08
CA MET A 22 13.51 1.64 0.93
C MET A 22 14.79 0.86 0.59
N HIS A 23 15.96 1.51 0.62
CA HIS A 23 17.24 0.84 0.40
C HIS A 23 17.54 -0.20 1.50
N ILE A 24 17.27 0.14 2.76
CA ILE A 24 17.44 -0.77 3.89
C ILE A 24 16.51 -1.98 3.74
N TYR A 25 15.23 -1.77 3.47
CA TYR A 25 14.28 -2.87 3.27
C TYR A 25 14.64 -3.73 2.06
N THR A 26 15.12 -3.15 0.96
CA THR A 26 15.58 -3.92 -0.20
C THR A 26 16.74 -4.86 0.16
N LYS A 27 17.72 -4.38 0.94
CA LYS A 27 18.80 -5.23 1.44
C LYS A 27 18.28 -6.31 2.39
N ALA A 28 17.33 -5.98 3.27
CA ALA A 28 16.74 -6.94 4.20
C ALA A 28 15.94 -8.04 3.47
N ILE A 29 15.20 -7.69 2.41
CA ILE A 29 14.45 -8.64 1.57
C ILE A 29 15.38 -9.62 0.88
N ALA A 30 16.56 -9.16 0.41
CA ALA A 30 17.56 -10.04 -0.18
C ALA A 30 18.08 -11.12 0.80
N LEU A 31 17.98 -10.87 2.11
CA LEU A 31 18.34 -11.83 3.17
C LEU A 31 17.16 -12.75 3.55
N ASN A 32 15.92 -12.31 3.39
CA ASN A 32 14.73 -13.12 3.62
C ASN A 32 13.57 -12.67 2.74
N THR A 33 13.31 -13.42 1.68
CA THR A 33 12.28 -13.11 0.68
C THR A 33 10.85 -13.50 1.11
N ARG A 34 10.68 -14.12 2.29
CA ARG A 34 9.38 -14.63 2.77
C ARG A 34 8.77 -13.79 3.89
N ASP A 35 9.39 -12.67 4.25
CA ASP A 35 8.88 -11.80 5.31
C ASP A 35 7.98 -10.70 4.75
N ALA A 36 6.67 -10.94 4.78
CA ALA A 36 5.67 -10.00 4.30
C ALA A 36 5.79 -8.60 4.94
N SER A 37 6.29 -8.48 6.18
CA SER A 37 6.42 -7.18 6.84
C SER A 37 7.47 -6.29 6.17
N LEU A 38 8.51 -6.88 5.56
CA LEU A 38 9.53 -6.11 4.83
C LEU A 38 8.95 -5.51 3.55
N PHE A 39 8.19 -6.30 2.79
CA PHE A 39 7.50 -5.85 1.59
C PHE A 39 6.47 -4.77 1.94
N SER A 40 5.70 -4.93 3.03
CA SER A 40 4.68 -3.95 3.44
C SER A 40 5.30 -2.61 3.82
N ASN A 41 6.42 -2.63 4.53
CA ASN A 41 7.13 -1.40 4.87
C ASN A 41 7.84 -0.76 3.67
N ARG A 42 8.35 -1.56 2.73
CA ARG A 42 8.93 -1.02 1.48
C ARG A 42 7.84 -0.45 0.57
N SER A 43 6.68 -1.10 0.50
CA SER A 43 5.48 -0.59 -0.18
C SER A 43 5.09 0.79 0.36
N LEU A 44 5.05 0.95 1.69
CA LEU A 44 4.83 2.27 2.32
C LEU A 44 5.86 3.31 1.86
N CYS A 45 7.14 2.95 1.79
CA CYS A 45 8.18 3.85 1.31
C CYS A 45 7.93 4.27 -0.14
N TRP A 46 7.56 3.33 -1.01
CA TRP A 46 7.22 3.62 -2.40
C TRP A 46 6.00 4.55 -2.52
N LEU A 47 4.95 4.33 -1.73
CA LEU A 47 3.79 5.24 -1.66
C LEU A 47 4.21 6.66 -1.30
N LYS A 48 5.06 6.82 -0.29
CA LYS A 48 5.56 8.14 0.14
C LYS A 48 6.50 8.80 -0.87
N LEU A 49 7.08 8.02 -1.77
CA LEU A 49 7.91 8.51 -2.88
C LEU A 49 7.11 8.74 -4.17
N GLY A 50 5.80 8.46 -4.20
CA GLY A 50 4.97 8.60 -5.40
C GLY A 50 5.09 7.45 -6.40
N GLU A 51 5.72 6.34 -6.02
CA GLU A 51 6.03 5.20 -6.89
C GLU A 51 4.94 4.12 -6.80
N GLY A 52 3.75 4.41 -7.33
CA GLY A 52 2.55 3.56 -7.17
C GLY A 52 2.70 2.13 -7.68
N GLU A 53 3.34 1.92 -8.84
CA GLU A 53 3.52 0.58 -9.41
C GLU A 53 4.41 -0.31 -8.54
N LYS A 54 5.51 0.25 -8.02
CA LYS A 54 6.43 -0.47 -7.12
C LYS A 54 5.76 -0.77 -5.78
N ALA A 55 4.96 0.18 -5.28
CA ALA A 55 4.17 -0.04 -4.08
C ALA A 55 3.17 -1.19 -4.25
N LEU A 56 2.50 -1.26 -5.41
CA LEU A 56 1.53 -2.30 -5.74
C LEU A 56 2.17 -3.69 -5.78
N ILE A 57 3.31 -3.83 -6.48
CA ILE A 57 4.06 -5.09 -6.54
C ILE A 57 4.40 -5.60 -5.14
N ASP A 58 4.91 -4.73 -4.27
CA ASP A 58 5.25 -5.12 -2.89
C ASP A 58 4.00 -5.48 -2.08
N ALA A 59 2.88 -4.76 -2.25
CA ALA A 59 1.63 -5.05 -1.54
C ALA A 59 1.00 -6.38 -1.97
N GLU A 60 1.03 -6.71 -3.27
CA GLU A 60 0.57 -8.00 -3.78
C GLU A 60 1.43 -9.14 -3.26
N ALA A 61 2.75 -8.96 -3.20
CA ALA A 61 3.66 -9.91 -2.57
C ALA A 61 3.30 -10.13 -1.09
N CYS A 62 3.00 -9.07 -0.33
CA CYS A 62 2.50 -9.22 1.05
C CYS A 62 1.23 -10.06 1.13
N ARG A 63 0.26 -9.77 0.28
CA ARG A 63 -1.05 -10.45 0.28
C ARG A 63 -0.94 -11.91 -0.12
N MET A 64 -0.03 -12.26 -1.03
CA MET A 64 0.28 -13.65 -1.38
C MET A 64 0.92 -14.40 -0.21
N MET A 65 1.81 -13.75 0.55
CA MET A 65 2.49 -14.37 1.69
C MET A 65 1.60 -14.47 2.93
N GLN A 66 0.74 -13.48 3.16
CA GLN A 66 -0.15 -13.38 4.31
C GLN A 66 -1.55 -12.92 3.85
N PRO A 67 -2.39 -13.84 3.34
CA PRO A 67 -3.71 -13.50 2.80
C PRO A 67 -4.69 -12.98 3.86
N ASN A 68 -4.44 -13.30 5.14
CA ASN A 68 -5.29 -12.88 6.27
C ASN A 68 -4.73 -11.65 7.00
N TRP A 69 -3.87 -10.85 6.36
CA TRP A 69 -3.28 -9.65 6.97
C TRP A 69 -3.92 -8.37 6.40
N PRO A 70 -4.78 -7.67 7.17
CA PRO A 70 -5.49 -6.48 6.68
C PRO A 70 -4.57 -5.38 6.15
N GLU A 71 -3.38 -5.22 6.73
CA GLU A 71 -2.40 -4.21 6.32
C GLU A 71 -1.96 -4.40 4.85
N ALA A 72 -1.87 -5.65 4.37
CA ALA A 72 -1.52 -5.92 2.97
C ALA A 72 -2.60 -5.43 2.02
N CYS A 73 -3.88 -5.64 2.37
CA CYS A 73 -5.03 -5.10 1.64
C CYS A 73 -5.03 -3.57 1.63
N TYR A 74 -4.71 -2.94 2.76
CA TYR A 74 -4.59 -1.49 2.85
C TYR A 74 -3.47 -0.95 1.94
N ARG A 75 -2.27 -1.54 1.98
CA ARG A 75 -1.15 -1.13 1.10
C ARG A 75 -1.49 -1.27 -0.38
N GLN A 76 -2.18 -2.35 -0.75
CA GLN A 76 -2.64 -2.57 -2.12
C GLN A 76 -3.63 -1.49 -2.55
N GLY A 77 -4.65 -1.22 -1.72
CA GLY A 77 -5.63 -0.17 -1.97
C GLY A 77 -4.99 1.21 -2.11
N ALA A 78 -4.06 1.57 -1.21
CA ALA A 78 -3.34 2.84 -1.26
C ALA A 78 -2.47 2.98 -2.52
N ALA A 79 -1.83 1.90 -2.99
CA ALA A 79 -1.08 1.90 -4.23
C ALA A 79 -1.99 2.11 -5.45
N LEU A 80 -3.15 1.46 -5.46
CA LEU A 80 -4.15 1.62 -6.52
C LEU A 80 -4.77 3.02 -6.53
N MET A 81 -4.97 3.63 -5.35
CA MET A 81 -5.37 5.05 -5.24
C MET A 81 -4.36 5.98 -5.93
N LEU A 82 -3.06 5.76 -5.68
CA LEU A 82 -2.00 6.54 -6.30
C LEU A 82 -1.94 6.34 -7.82
N LEU A 83 -2.25 5.13 -8.29
CA LEU A 83 -2.37 4.79 -9.71
C LEU A 83 -3.72 5.19 -10.34
N LYS A 84 -4.62 5.80 -9.56
CA LYS A 84 -5.98 6.18 -9.96
C LYS A 84 -6.87 5.03 -10.41
N ASP A 85 -6.54 3.78 -10.07
CA ASP A 85 -7.41 2.62 -10.26
C ASP A 85 -8.38 2.51 -9.06
N TYR A 86 -9.29 3.49 -8.97
CA TYR A 86 -10.18 3.67 -7.82
C TYR A 86 -11.09 2.46 -7.59
N LYS A 87 -11.53 1.81 -8.68
CA LYS A 87 -12.36 0.61 -8.60
C LYS A 87 -11.63 -0.55 -7.91
N LYS A 88 -10.38 -0.84 -8.30
CA LYS A 88 -9.60 -1.89 -7.63
C LYS A 88 -9.16 -1.47 -6.23
N ALA A 89 -8.95 -0.17 -5.99
CA ALA A 89 -8.67 0.34 -4.65
C ALA A 89 -9.82 0.05 -3.68
N CYS A 90 -11.07 0.37 -4.07
CA CYS A 90 -12.28 0.03 -3.31
C CYS A 90 -12.35 -1.46 -2.97
N ASN A 91 -12.13 -2.33 -3.95
CA ASN A 91 -12.15 -3.78 -3.72
C ASN A 91 -11.09 -4.22 -2.71
N SER A 92 -9.88 -3.65 -2.79
CA SER A 92 -8.79 -3.97 -1.87
C SER A 92 -9.11 -3.55 -0.44
N PHE A 93 -9.66 -2.35 -0.23
CA PHE A 93 -10.09 -1.91 1.10
C PHE A 93 -11.27 -2.73 1.63
N LEU A 94 -12.24 -3.09 0.78
CA LEU A 94 -13.34 -3.97 1.18
C LEU A 94 -12.84 -5.35 1.62
N ASP A 95 -11.85 -5.92 0.92
CA ASP A 95 -11.25 -7.19 1.31
C ASP A 95 -10.56 -7.11 2.67
N GLY A 96 -9.85 -6.01 2.95
CA GLY A 96 -9.26 -5.80 4.26
C GLY A 96 -10.32 -5.61 5.37
N LEU A 97 -11.44 -4.95 5.09
CA LEU A 97 -12.55 -4.78 6.04
C LEU A 97 -13.29 -6.09 6.32
N LYS A 98 -13.23 -7.08 5.43
CA LYS A 98 -13.72 -8.45 5.75
C LYS A 98 -12.85 -9.11 6.82
N LEU A 99 -11.56 -8.78 6.88
CA LEU A 99 -10.61 -9.30 7.87
C LEU A 99 -10.66 -8.51 9.18
N GLU A 100 -10.81 -7.19 9.09
CA GLU A 100 -10.89 -6.28 10.25
C GLU A 100 -12.03 -5.26 10.08
N PRO A 101 -13.28 -5.65 10.39
CA PRO A 101 -14.46 -4.82 10.13
C PRO A 101 -14.49 -3.48 10.86
N GLU A 102 -13.75 -3.35 11.97
CA GLU A 102 -13.71 -2.14 12.80
C GLU A 102 -12.51 -1.22 12.49
N ASN A 103 -11.73 -1.50 11.45
CA ASN A 103 -10.60 -0.68 11.06
C ASN A 103 -11.07 0.68 10.50
N ILE A 104 -10.99 1.73 11.32
CA ILE A 104 -11.43 3.09 10.98
C ILE A 104 -10.60 3.67 9.81
N GLU A 105 -9.29 3.44 9.80
CA GLU A 105 -8.40 3.95 8.74
C GLU A 105 -8.81 3.37 7.38
N MET A 106 -9.13 2.09 7.34
CA MET A 106 -9.56 1.41 6.12
C MET A 106 -10.98 1.82 5.68
N LYS A 107 -11.90 2.07 6.63
CA LYS A 107 -13.22 2.67 6.32
C LYS A 107 -13.07 4.05 5.67
N ASN A 108 -12.16 4.88 6.19
CA ASN A 108 -11.88 6.20 5.64
C ASN A 108 -11.26 6.09 4.24
N ALA A 109 -10.26 5.22 4.06
CA ALA A 109 -9.64 4.99 2.75
C ALA A 109 -10.62 4.46 1.70
N LEU A 110 -11.56 3.58 2.10
CA LEU A 110 -12.66 3.16 1.22
C LEU A 110 -13.58 4.32 0.84
N SER A 111 -13.93 5.18 1.79
CA SER A 111 -14.74 6.38 1.52
C SER A 111 -14.06 7.31 0.52
N GLU A 112 -12.75 7.56 0.68
CA GLU A 112 -11.94 8.34 -0.25
C GLU A 112 -11.91 7.71 -1.65
N ALA A 113 -11.72 6.39 -1.72
CA ALA A 113 -11.72 5.66 -3.00
C ALA A 113 -13.08 5.73 -3.71
N LEU A 114 -14.19 5.60 -2.97
CA LEU A 114 -15.53 5.72 -3.52
C LEU A 114 -15.84 7.14 -4.02
N GLN A 115 -15.37 8.17 -3.33
CA GLN A 115 -15.50 9.55 -3.79
C GLN A 115 -14.71 9.79 -5.06
N ALA A 116 -13.45 9.34 -5.10
CA ALA A 116 -12.60 9.45 -6.28
C ALA A 116 -13.18 8.73 -7.49
N LEU A 117 -13.75 7.52 -7.30
CA LEU A 117 -14.43 6.76 -8.36
C LEU A 117 -15.65 7.52 -8.93
N LYS A 118 -16.48 8.09 -8.06
CA LYS A 118 -17.63 8.90 -8.51
C LYS A 118 -17.18 10.14 -9.29
N MET A 119 -16.12 10.79 -8.84
CA MET A 119 -15.57 11.96 -9.52
C MET A 119 -14.99 11.58 -10.89
N SER A 120 -14.25 10.48 -11.01
CA SER A 120 -13.74 10.03 -12.32
C SER A 120 -14.87 9.73 -13.31
N ASP A 121 -15.91 9.02 -12.87
CA ASP A 121 -17.05 8.67 -13.72
C ASP A 121 -17.84 9.91 -14.19
N SER A 122 -17.83 10.99 -13.40
CA SER A 122 -18.48 12.25 -13.78
C SER A 122 -17.69 13.11 -14.77
N VAL A 123 -16.35 13.04 -14.73
CA VAL A 123 -15.47 13.80 -15.64
C VAL A 123 -15.51 13.24 -17.06
N ASP A 124 -15.71 11.93 -17.20
CA ASP A 124 -15.82 11.27 -18.50
C ASP A 124 -17.17 11.55 -19.22
N MET A 125 -18.09 12.31 -18.61
CA MET A 125 -19.42 12.63 -19.17
C MET A 125 -19.61 14.07 -19.66
N GLU A 126 -18.60 14.94 -19.65
CA GLU A 126 -18.71 16.24 -20.33
C GLU A 126 -18.57 16.08 -21.86
N PRO A 127 -19.59 16.42 -22.67
CA PRO A 127 -19.45 16.44 -24.12
C PRO A 127 -18.48 17.55 -24.52
N LEU A 128 -17.58 17.26 -25.46
CA LEU A 128 -16.86 18.28 -26.22
C LEU A 128 -17.90 19.03 -27.07
N ASP A 129 -18.26 20.25 -26.66
CA ASP A 129 -18.98 21.22 -27.50
C ASP A 129 -18.15 21.62 -28.74
#